data_AF-A0A8D9ET25-F1
#
_entry.id   AF-A0A8D9ET25-F1
#
_cell.length_a   1.000
_cell.length_b   1.000
_cell.length_c   1.000
_cell.angle_alpha   90.00
_cell.angle_beta   90.00
_cell.angle_gamma   90.00
#
_symmetry.space_group_name_H-M   'P 1'
#
loop_
_entity.id
_entity.type
_entity.pdbx_description
1 polymer ?
#
loop_
_entity_poly.entity_id
_entity_poly.type
_entity_poly.pdbx_seq_one_letter_code
_entity_poly.pdbx_strand_id
1 'polypeptide(L)'
;MNYMISKGLRQSLKYFLELLFTGKCPLTIAYAITVHKCQGISIDSAILDIGQSIFTQGQSYVALSRVTTLKGLHLINFDPLKCEAAEDCIIVYKRLRNIFRQDLPEISLV
;
A
#
# COMPACT_ATOMS: atom_id res chain seq x y z
N MET A 1 26.98 -9.21 13.47
CA MET A 1 26.11 -9.77 14.53
C MET A 1 25.68 -8.72 15.57
N ASN A 2 26.61 -7.95 16.14
CA ASN A 2 26.31 -6.91 17.15
C ASN A 2 25.35 -5.78 16.69
N TYR A 3 25.33 -5.45 15.40
CA TYR A 3 24.41 -4.44 14.83
C TYR A 3 22.94 -4.90 14.77
N MET A 4 22.71 -6.22 14.66
CA MET A 4 21.36 -6.80 14.58
C MET A 4 20.74 -6.93 15.98
N ILE A 5 21.56 -7.26 16.97
CA ILE A 5 21.17 -7.32 18.38
C ILE A 5 20.83 -5.91 18.91
N SER A 6 21.58 -4.88 18.52
CA SER A 6 21.32 -3.50 18.97
C SER A 6 20.05 -2.87 18.38
N LYS A 7 19.69 -3.22 17.13
CA LYS A 7 18.40 -2.80 16.54
C LYS A 7 17.21 -3.52 17.18
N GLY A 8 17.33 -4.81 17.46
CA GLY A 8 16.30 -5.58 18.17
C GLY A 8 16.04 -5.03 19.56
N LEU A 9 17.10 -4.74 20.33
CA LEU A 9 16.99 -4.17 21.67
C LEU A 9 16.39 -2.75 21.67
N ARG A 10 16.77 -1.90 20.71
CA ARG A 10 16.18 -0.56 20.55
C ARG A 10 14.71 -0.60 20.19
N GLN A 11 14.31 -1.52 19.31
CA GLN A 11 12.92 -1.69 18.92
C GLN A 11 12.07 -2.22 20.09
N SER A 12 12.61 -3.19 20.84
CA SER A 12 11.94 -3.73 22.03
C SER A 12 11.80 -2.70 23.15
N LEU A 13 12.83 -1.86 23.36
CA LEU A 13 12.78 -0.74 24.30
C LEU A 13 11.79 0.34 23.86
N LYS A 14 11.66 0.60 22.55
CA LYS A 14 10.67 1.53 22.01
C LYS A 14 9.24 1.05 22.27
N TYR A 15 8.95 -0.23 21.99
CA TYR A 15 7.65 -0.82 22.29
C TYR A 15 7.35 -0.85 23.79
N PHE A 16 8.36 -1.13 24.63
CA PHE A 16 8.23 -1.13 26.08
C PHE A 16 7.93 0.27 26.64
N LEU A 17 8.63 1.30 26.16
CA LEU A 17 8.36 2.69 26.53
C LEU A 17 6.97 3.14 26.06
N GLU A 18 6.58 2.80 24.83
CA GLU A 18 5.24 3.12 24.29
C GLU A 18 4.11 2.46 25.10
N LEU A 19 4.33 1.25 25.60
CA LEU A 19 3.43 0.54 26.52
C LEU A 19 3.28 1.27 27.87
N LEU A 20 4.40 1.74 28.42
CA LEU A 20 4.44 2.45 29.71
C LEU A 20 3.77 3.82 29.65
N PHE A 21 3.88 4.55 28.53
CA PHE A 21 3.33 5.90 28.40
C PHE A 21 1.88 5.94 27.93
N THR A 22 1.43 4.96 27.12
CA THR A 22 0.07 4.97 26.55
C THR A 22 -0.91 4.04 27.25
N GLY A 23 -0.41 3.10 28.07
CA GLY A 23 -1.22 2.09 28.77
C GLY A 23 -1.93 1.09 27.84
N LYS A 24 -1.61 1.08 26.54
CA LYS A 24 -2.24 0.22 25.54
C LYS A 24 -1.32 -0.94 25.19
N CYS A 25 -1.87 -2.16 25.17
CA CYS A 25 -1.19 -3.31 24.63
C CYS A 25 -1.02 -3.13 23.10
N PRO A 26 0.17 -3.37 22.51
CA PRO A 26 0.44 -3.22 21.08
C PRO A 26 -0.14 -4.39 20.27
N LEU A 27 -1.38 -4.76 20.57
CA LEU A 27 -2.16 -5.75 19.86
C LEU A 27 -3.32 -5.03 19.18
N THR A 28 -3.46 -5.25 17.88
CA THR A 28 -4.62 -4.79 17.10
C THR A 28 -5.20 -5.98 16.35
N ILE A 29 -6.50 -5.95 16.08
CA ILE A 29 -7.13 -6.91 15.19
C ILE A 29 -6.50 -6.71 13.80
N ALA A 30 -5.87 -7.76 13.27
CA ALA A 30 -5.19 -7.74 11.97
C ALA A 30 -5.98 -8.43 10.86
N TYR A 31 -7.22 -8.86 11.15
CA TYR A 31 -8.11 -9.49 10.17
C TYR A 31 -8.61 -8.50 9.11
N ALA A 32 -8.82 -7.24 9.52
CA ALA A 32 -9.16 -6.15 8.62
C ALA A 32 -8.23 -4.97 8.89
N ILE A 33 -7.57 -4.50 7.83
CA ILE A 33 -6.63 -3.37 7.87
C ILE A 33 -6.96 -2.41 6.73
N THR A 34 -6.78 -1.12 6.97
CA THR A 34 -7.01 -0.11 5.92
C THR A 34 -5.87 -0.14 4.90
N VAL A 35 -6.18 0.27 3.67
CA VAL A 35 -5.20 0.35 2.56
C VAL A 35 -3.95 1.15 2.95
N HIS A 36 -4.13 2.24 3.70
CA HIS A 36 -3.03 3.06 4.21
C HIS A 36 -2.14 2.32 5.22
N LYS A 37 -2.72 1.47 6.07
CA LYS A 37 -1.97 0.71 7.08
C LYS A 37 -1.22 -0.47 6.49
N CYS A 38 -1.69 -1.02 5.36
CA CYS A 38 -1.00 -2.12 4.67
C CYS A 38 0.02 -1.66 3.62
N GLN A 39 0.26 -0.36 3.46
CA GLN A 39 1.24 0.15 2.51
C GLN A 39 2.64 -0.39 2.83
N GLY A 40 3.27 -1.06 1.86
CA GLY A 40 4.58 -1.70 2.04
C GLY A 40 4.53 -3.13 2.59
N ILE A 41 3.36 -3.65 2.95
CA ILE A 41 3.16 -5.05 3.36
C ILE A 41 2.81 -5.88 2.12
N SER A 42 3.21 -7.16 2.11
CA SER A 42 2.77 -8.16 1.14
C SER A 42 1.81 -9.12 1.84
N ILE A 43 0.68 -9.42 1.20
CA ILE A 43 -0.40 -10.25 1.73
C ILE A 43 -0.65 -11.40 0.77
N ASP A 44 -0.82 -12.62 1.29
CA ASP A 44 -1.01 -13.81 0.46
C ASP A 44 -2.43 -13.91 -0.12
N SER A 45 -3.44 -13.54 0.68
CA SER A 45 -4.84 -13.52 0.27
C SER A 45 -5.61 -12.41 0.98
N ALA A 46 -6.47 -11.69 0.26
CA ALA A 46 -7.28 -10.61 0.80
C ALA A 46 -8.60 -10.45 0.05
N ILE A 47 -9.63 -10.03 0.79
CA ILE A 47 -10.89 -9.50 0.23
C ILE A 47 -10.79 -7.98 0.25
N LEU A 48 -10.89 -7.34 -0.91
CA LEU A 48 -10.80 -5.89 -1.07
C LEU A 48 -12.14 -5.33 -1.52
N ASP A 49 -12.63 -4.33 -0.80
CA ASP A 49 -13.69 -3.44 -1.27
C ASP A 49 -13.07 -2.36 -2.15
N ILE A 50 -13.40 -2.35 -3.44
CA ILE A 50 -12.93 -1.34 -4.41
C ILE A 50 -14.14 -0.62 -5.01
N GLY A 51 -15.06 -0.19 -4.14
CA GLY A 51 -16.23 0.57 -4.52
C GLY A 51 -16.25 1.93 -3.81
N GLN A 52 -17.28 2.15 -2.99
CA GLN A 52 -17.47 3.40 -2.26
C GLN A 52 -16.38 3.67 -1.21
N SER A 53 -15.66 2.63 -0.76
CA SER A 53 -14.60 2.74 0.23
C SER A 53 -13.31 3.39 -0.31
N ILE A 54 -13.18 3.52 -1.63
CA ILE A 54 -12.08 4.23 -2.30
C ILE A 54 -12.40 5.72 -2.43
N PHE A 55 -11.57 6.54 -1.81
CA PHE A 55 -11.75 7.99 -1.73
C PHE A 55 -10.55 8.79 -2.29
N THR A 56 -9.43 8.13 -2.62
CA THR A 56 -8.23 8.80 -3.16
C THR A 56 -7.76 8.13 -4.45
N GLN A 57 -7.30 8.93 -5.41
CA GLN A 57 -6.65 8.43 -6.64
C GLN A 57 -5.43 7.57 -6.31
N GLY A 58 -5.24 6.48 -7.06
CA GLY A 58 -4.18 5.50 -6.82
C GLY A 58 -4.37 4.58 -5.60
N GLN A 59 -5.36 4.81 -4.73
CA GLN A 59 -5.63 3.95 -3.57
C GLN A 59 -6.00 2.52 -3.98
N SER A 60 -6.80 2.38 -5.04
CA SER A 60 -7.14 1.07 -5.63
C SER A 60 -5.89 0.30 -6.05
N TYR A 61 -4.92 0.98 -6.69
CA TYR A 61 -3.66 0.36 -7.09
C TYR A 61 -2.81 -0.04 -5.87
N VAL A 62 -2.74 0.80 -4.83
CA VAL A 62 -2.03 0.45 -3.59
C VAL A 62 -2.62 -0.80 -2.97
N ALA A 63 -3.94 -0.90 -2.88
CA ALA A 63 -4.66 -2.06 -2.34
C ALA A 63 -4.40 -3.33 -3.16
N LEU A 64 -4.61 -3.25 -4.48
CA LEU A 64 -4.43 -4.38 -5.41
C LEU A 64 -2.98 -4.89 -5.39
N SER A 65 -2.00 -3.99 -5.35
CA SER A 65 -0.57 -4.34 -5.34
C SER A 65 -0.08 -4.97 -4.03
N ARG A 66 -0.92 -5.06 -2.98
CA ARG A 66 -0.54 -5.76 -1.75
C ARG A 66 -0.67 -7.28 -1.88
N VAL A 67 -1.57 -7.76 -2.75
CA VAL A 67 -1.81 -9.19 -2.93
C VAL A 67 -0.83 -9.74 -3.96
N THR A 68 -0.08 -10.76 -3.58
CA THR A 68 1.03 -11.29 -4.39
C THR A 68 0.57 -12.15 -5.57
N THR A 69 -0.64 -12.71 -5.50
CA THR A 69 -1.18 -13.59 -6.54
C THR A 69 -2.63 -13.26 -6.87
N LEU A 70 -3.01 -13.40 -8.14
CA LEU A 70 -4.40 -13.23 -8.57
C LEU A 70 -5.35 -14.23 -7.88
N LYS A 71 -4.87 -15.43 -7.54
CA LYS A 71 -5.67 -16.44 -6.83
C LYS A 71 -6.05 -16.01 -5.41
N GLY A 72 -5.18 -15.25 -4.74
CA GLY A 72 -5.46 -14.71 -3.41
C GLY A 72 -6.25 -13.41 -3.42
N LEU A 73 -6.52 -12.84 -4.59
CA LEU A 73 -7.19 -11.54 -4.74
C LEU A 73 -8.69 -11.74 -4.92
N HIS A 74 -9.47 -11.28 -3.95
CA HIS A 74 -10.93 -11.31 -4.01
C HIS A 74 -11.47 -9.87 -3.95
N LEU A 75 -12.33 -9.51 -4.90
CA LEU A 75 -12.89 -8.17 -4.98
C LEU A 75 -14.38 -8.18 -4.63
N ILE A 76 -14.81 -7.18 -3.87
CA ILE A 76 -16.22 -6.89 -3.60
C ILE A 76 -16.51 -5.44 -4.00
N ASN A 77 -17.74 -5.18 -4.45
CA ASN A 77 -18.21 -3.84 -4.85
C ASN A 77 -17.30 -3.15 -5.88
N PHE A 78 -16.66 -3.90 -6.78
CA PHE A 78 -15.69 -3.34 -7.71
C PHE A 78 -16.33 -2.30 -8.64
N ASP A 79 -15.79 -1.08 -8.59
CA ASP A 79 -16.15 0.02 -9.47
C ASP A 79 -14.91 0.42 -10.32
N PRO A 80 -14.93 0.18 -11.64
CA PRO A 80 -13.83 0.57 -12.53
C PRO A 80 -13.50 2.06 -12.49
N LEU A 81 -14.47 2.92 -12.17
CA LEU A 81 -14.27 4.37 -12.06
C LEU A 81 -13.41 4.75 -10.85
N LYS A 82 -13.13 3.81 -9.94
CA LYS A 82 -12.21 4.01 -8.80
C LYS A 82 -10.76 3.67 -9.15
N CYS A 83 -10.49 3.17 -10.34
CA CYS A 83 -9.15 2.87 -10.82
C CYS A 83 -8.54 4.07 -11.57
N GLU A 84 -8.46 5.21 -10.89
CA GLU A 84 -7.95 6.46 -11.46
C GLU A 84 -6.53 6.78 -10.97
N ALA A 85 -5.73 7.37 -11.86
CA ALA A 85 -4.45 7.98 -11.54
C ALA A 85 -4.58 9.50 -11.54
N ALA A 86 -3.82 10.17 -10.67
CA ALA A 86 -3.80 11.63 -10.63
C ALA A 86 -3.15 12.21 -11.89
N GLU A 87 -3.77 13.24 -12.48
CA GLU A 87 -3.30 13.93 -13.69
C GLU A 87 -1.84 14.39 -13.55
N ASP A 88 -1.49 15.00 -12.41
CA ASP A 88 -0.14 15.46 -12.10
C ASP A 88 0.89 14.31 -12.16
N CYS A 89 0.52 13.14 -11.64
CA CYS A 89 1.38 11.96 -11.69
C CYS A 89 1.57 11.48 -13.13
N ILE A 90 0.53 11.51 -13.96
CA ILE A 90 0.61 11.13 -15.37
C ILE A 90 1.54 12.06 -16.13
N ILE A 91 1.41 13.38 -15.93
CA ILE A 91 2.27 14.40 -16.55
C ILE A 91 3.74 14.15 -16.19
N VAL A 92 4.03 13.94 -14.90
CA VAL A 92 5.40 13.65 -14.44
C VAL A 92 5.92 12.34 -15.04
N TYR A 93 5.09 11.29 -15.10
CA TYR A 93 5.49 10.01 -15.67
C TYR A 93 5.78 10.11 -17.18
N LYS A 94 4.97 10.87 -17.93
CA LYS A 94 5.22 11.17 -19.35
C LYS A 94 6.54 11.93 -19.54
N ARG A 95 6.80 12.95 -18.71
CA ARG A 95 8.08 13.67 -18.72
C ARG A 95 9.27 12.73 -18.50
N LEU A 96 9.20 11.86 -17.48
CA LEU A 96 10.28 10.91 -17.18
C LEU A 96 10.46 9.87 -18.30
N ARG A 97 9.37 9.39 -18.90
CA ARG A 97 9.41 8.44 -20.03
C ARG A 97 10.13 9.05 -21.24
N ASN A 98 9.85 10.31 -21.58
CA ASN A 98 10.52 10.99 -22.69
C ASN A 98 12.03 11.17 -22.48
N ILE A 99 12.49 11.27 -21.23
CA ILE A 99 13.91 11.41 -20.89
C ILE A 99 14.62 10.05 -20.91
N PHE A 100 14.00 9.00 -20.36
CA PHE A 100 14.69 7.73 -20.05
C PHE A 100 14.23 6.51 -20.84
N ARG A 101 13.06 6.57 -21.48
CA ARG A 101 12.37 5.44 -22.13
C ARG A 101 11.59 5.86 -23.39
N GLN A 102 12.31 6.35 -24.39
CA GLN A 102 11.75 6.71 -25.70
C GLN A 102 11.37 5.48 -26.55
N ASP A 103 11.83 4.30 -26.14
CA ASP A 103 11.56 3.01 -26.75
C ASP A 103 10.11 2.53 -26.55
N LEU A 104 9.39 3.10 -25.59
CA LEU A 104 8.05 2.63 -25.23
C LEU A 104 6.95 3.48 -25.90
N PRO A 105 5.82 2.87 -26.32
CA PRO A 105 4.71 3.56 -27.00
C PRO A 105 4.07 4.66 -26.14
N GLU A 106 3.46 5.68 -26.74
CA GLU A 106 2.76 6.72 -25.96
C GLU A 106 1.58 6.16 -25.18
N ILE A 107 1.39 6.64 -23.94
CA ILE A 107 0.23 6.30 -23.12
C ILE A 107 -0.91 7.26 -23.49
N SER A 108 -1.93 6.75 -24.17
CA SER A 108 -3.20 7.45 -24.39
C SER A 108 -3.91 7.67 -23.06
N LEU A 109 -4.33 8.91 -22.77
CA LEU A 109 -5.31 9.18 -21.73
C LEU A 109 -6.66 8.65 -22.27
N VAL A 110 -7.19 7.61 -21.63
CA VAL A 110 -8.59 7.21 -21.80
C VAL A 110 -9.44 8.08 -20.90
#